data_AF-A0A1J8R196-F1
#
_entry.id   AF-A0A1J8R196-F1
#
_cell.length_a   1.000
_cell.length_b   1.000
_cell.length_c   1.000
_cell.angle_alpha   90.00
_cell.angle_beta   90.00
_cell.angle_gamma   90.00
#
_symmetry.space_group_name_H-M   'P 1'
#
loop_
_entity.id
_entity.type
_entity.pdbx_description
1 polymer ?
#
loop_
_entity_poly.entity_id
_entity_poly.type
_entity_poly.pdbx_seq_one_letter_code
_entity_poly.pdbx_strand_id
1 'polypeptide(L)'
;MVFKIAGYILSFDQVRTWLDKQGRRHDHLENDDLMVDLNHWFEEREITYLWAVCTDYPLGESVIVLARRQREDHKSTVSYYYRVRETDTDRNVKKQVLEESGLADEALPWVTIADPFFQQH
;
A
#
# COMPACT_ATOMS: atom_id res chain seq x y z
N MET A 1 -11.56 16.89 11.30
CA MET A 1 -10.17 16.70 10.83
C MET A 1 -10.07 15.26 10.38
N VAL A 2 -9.36 14.92 9.30
CA VAL A 2 -9.29 13.53 8.79
C VAL A 2 -7.85 13.24 8.39
N PHE A 3 -7.29 12.12 8.86
CA PHE A 3 -6.01 11.62 8.38
C PHE A 3 -6.18 11.11 6.94
N LYS A 4 -5.12 11.18 6.15
CA LYS A 4 -5.13 10.63 4.79
C LYS A 4 -4.00 9.66 4.62
N ILE A 5 -4.28 8.66 3.81
CA ILE A 5 -3.29 7.71 3.35
C ILE A 5 -3.14 7.92 1.85
N ALA A 6 -1.90 7.94 1.39
CA ALA A 6 -1.59 7.92 -0.03
C ALA A 6 -0.64 6.77 -0.29
N GLY A 7 -0.86 6.03 -1.37
CA GLY A 7 -0.16 4.78 -1.54
C GLY A 7 -0.46 4.08 -2.86
N TYR A 8 0.18 2.94 -3.04
CA TYR A 8 -0.06 2.05 -4.17
C TYR A 8 -1.03 0.94 -3.79
N ILE A 9 -1.90 0.57 -4.72
CA ILE A 9 -2.84 -0.55 -4.58
C ILE A 9 -2.23 -1.79 -5.22
N LEU A 10 -2.27 -2.90 -4.49
CA LEU A 10 -1.93 -4.24 -4.94
C LEU A 10 -3.08 -5.19 -4.57
N SER A 11 -3.50 -6.07 -5.47
CA SER A 11 -4.33 -7.22 -5.09
C SER A 11 -3.48 -8.29 -4.41
N PHE A 12 -4.11 -9.21 -3.66
CA PHE A 12 -3.38 -10.36 -3.12
C PHE A 12 -2.70 -11.18 -4.22
N ASP A 13 -3.30 -11.34 -5.39
CA ASP A 13 -2.69 -12.07 -6.51
C ASP A 13 -1.40 -11.41 -7.01
N GLN A 14 -1.36 -10.07 -7.04
CA GLN A 14 -0.15 -9.32 -7.40
C GLN A 14 0.94 -9.49 -6.33
N VAL A 15 0.57 -9.54 -5.05
CA VAL A 15 1.50 -9.79 -3.95
C VAL A 15 2.02 -11.22 -4.00
N ARG A 16 1.16 -12.20 -4.26
CA ARG A 16 1.54 -13.59 -4.47
C ARG A 16 2.53 -13.73 -5.63
N THR A 17 2.23 -13.10 -6.77
CA THR A 17 3.13 -13.04 -7.94
C THR A 17 4.51 -12.46 -7.57
N TRP A 18 4.53 -11.40 -6.75
CA TRP A 18 5.78 -10.81 -6.28
C TRP A 18 6.56 -11.79 -5.39
N LEU A 19 5.91 -12.40 -4.40
CA LEU A 19 6.56 -13.37 -3.50
C LEU A 19 7.08 -14.60 -4.25
N ASP A 20 6.35 -15.10 -5.26
CA ASP A 20 6.81 -16.19 -6.13
C ASP A 20 8.12 -15.86 -6.83
N LYS A 21 8.25 -14.63 -7.37
CA LYS A 21 9.51 -14.21 -8.02
C LYS A 21 10.67 -14.09 -7.06
N GLN A 22 10.39 -13.84 -5.79
CA GLN A 22 11.39 -13.85 -4.72
C GLN A 22 11.72 -15.27 -4.23
N GLY A 23 11.10 -16.31 -4.82
CA GLY A 23 11.27 -17.70 -4.41
C GLY A 23 10.65 -18.00 -3.04
N ARG A 24 9.75 -17.16 -2.55
CA ARG A 24 9.10 -17.32 -1.24
C ARG A 24 7.84 -18.17 -1.39
N ARG A 25 7.80 -19.30 -0.69
CA ARG A 25 6.62 -20.17 -0.61
C ARG A 25 5.51 -19.48 0.17
N HIS A 26 4.37 -19.25 -0.48
CA HIS A 26 3.27 -18.49 0.10
C HIS A 26 1.88 -19.14 -0.10
N ASP A 27 1.82 -20.36 -0.66
CA ASP A 27 0.57 -21.11 -0.90
C ASP A 27 -0.26 -21.38 0.37
N HIS A 28 0.39 -21.33 1.53
CA HIS A 28 -0.20 -21.57 2.84
C HIS A 28 -0.53 -20.27 3.59
N LEU A 29 -0.12 -19.12 3.06
CA LEU A 29 -0.27 -17.83 3.73
C LEU A 29 -1.68 -17.29 3.51
N GLU A 30 -2.33 -16.92 4.61
CA GLU A 30 -3.56 -16.14 4.56
C GLU A 30 -3.26 -14.71 4.09
N ASN A 31 -4.32 -13.99 3.77
CA ASN A 31 -4.22 -12.63 3.26
C ASN A 31 -3.51 -11.67 4.22
N ASP A 32 -3.72 -11.84 5.52
CA ASP A 32 -3.06 -11.03 6.54
C ASP A 32 -1.56 -11.39 6.67
N ASP A 33 -1.18 -12.63 6.42
CA ASP A 33 0.22 -13.05 6.41
C ASP A 33 0.99 -12.44 5.23
N LEU A 34 0.34 -12.29 4.07
CA LEU A 34 0.94 -11.61 2.92
C LEU A 34 1.29 -10.15 3.24
N MET A 35 0.45 -9.47 4.03
CA MET A 35 0.72 -8.11 4.49
C MET A 35 1.94 -8.06 5.42
N VAL A 36 2.06 -9.02 6.35
CA VAL A 36 3.22 -9.11 7.26
C VAL A 36 4.52 -9.33 6.48
N ASP A 37 4.52 -10.24 5.51
CA ASP A 37 5.70 -10.51 4.68
C ASP A 37 6.15 -9.28 3.87
N LEU A 38 5.20 -8.50 3.35
CA LEU A 38 5.51 -7.25 2.67
C LEU A 38 6.06 -6.18 3.62
N ASN A 39 5.52 -6.09 4.83
CA ASN A 39 6.06 -5.19 5.85
C ASN A 39 7.50 -5.54 6.21
N HIS A 40 7.80 -6.83 6.37
CA HIS A 40 9.18 -7.27 6.56
C HIS A 40 10.07 -6.93 5.36
N TRP A 41 9.58 -7.06 4.12
CA TRP A 41 10.34 -6.64 2.94
C TRP A 41 10.69 -5.14 2.96
N PHE A 42 9.76 -4.28 3.42
CA PHE A 42 10.03 -2.85 3.59
C PHE A 42 11.07 -2.60 4.68
N GLU A 43 10.95 -3.29 5.82
CA GLU A 43 11.90 -3.20 6.93
C GLU A 43 13.32 -3.63 6.52
N GLU A 44 13.47 -4.74 5.80
CA GLU A 44 14.74 -5.24 5.26
C GLU A 44 15.44 -4.21 4.35
N ARG A 45 14.68 -3.30 3.73
CA ARG A 45 15.18 -2.23 2.83
C ARG A 45 15.20 -0.86 3.50
N GLU A 46 15.00 -0.80 4.81
CA GLU A 46 14.96 0.44 5.60
C GLU A 46 13.87 1.43 5.15
N ILE A 47 12.79 0.94 4.53
CA ILE A 47 11.65 1.74 4.09
C ILE A 47 10.65 1.82 5.26
N THR A 48 10.84 2.81 6.14
CA THR A 48 10.06 2.94 7.39
C THR A 48 8.80 3.81 7.28
N TYR A 49 8.64 4.53 6.17
CA TYR A 49 7.54 5.49 5.97
C TYR A 49 6.37 4.92 5.15
N LEU A 50 6.55 3.71 4.59
CA LEU A 50 5.52 2.92 3.93
C LEU A 50 5.22 1.68 4.75
N TRP A 51 3.98 1.25 4.75
CA TRP A 51 3.58 -0.04 5.29
C TRP A 51 2.42 -0.62 4.49
N ALA A 52 2.35 -1.93 4.39
CA ALA A 52 1.23 -2.66 3.82
C ALA A 52 0.05 -2.65 4.80
N VAL A 53 -1.14 -2.34 4.29
CA VAL A 53 -2.43 -2.55 4.98
C VAL A 53 -3.40 -3.28 4.10
N CYS A 54 -4.14 -4.23 4.66
CA CYS A 54 -5.32 -4.78 4.02
C CYS A 54 -6.46 -3.76 4.03
N THR A 55 -7.11 -3.56 2.89
CA THR A 55 -8.32 -2.76 2.77
C THR A 55 -9.28 -3.36 1.77
N ASP A 56 -10.56 -3.07 1.97
CA ASP A 56 -11.66 -3.30 1.05
C ASP A 56 -11.84 -2.14 0.06
N TYR A 57 -10.98 -1.12 0.08
CA TYR A 57 -11.06 0.00 -0.85
C TYR A 57 -10.50 -0.37 -2.25
N PRO A 58 -11.15 0.04 -3.36
CA PRO A 58 -12.40 0.79 -3.43
C PRO A 58 -13.69 -0.06 -3.49
N LEU A 59 -13.63 -1.40 -3.63
CA LEU A 59 -14.77 -2.22 -4.09
C LEU A 59 -14.96 -3.59 -3.40
N GLY A 60 -14.47 -3.79 -2.18
CA GLY A 60 -14.63 -5.04 -1.42
C GLY A 60 -13.40 -5.93 -1.43
N GLU A 61 -13.34 -6.78 -0.40
CA GLU A 61 -12.24 -7.61 0.11
C GLU A 61 -11.09 -7.84 -0.88
N SER A 62 -9.86 -7.52 -0.45
CA SER A 62 -8.57 -8.05 -0.94
C SER A 62 -7.53 -7.13 -1.58
N VAL A 63 -7.44 -5.85 -1.15
CA VAL A 63 -6.37 -4.96 -1.64
C VAL A 63 -5.36 -4.66 -0.54
N ILE A 64 -4.10 -5.01 -0.78
CA ILE A 64 -2.96 -4.51 -0.02
C ILE A 64 -2.60 -3.10 -0.52
N VAL A 65 -2.62 -2.12 0.38
CA VAL A 65 -2.18 -0.76 0.10
C VAL A 65 -0.81 -0.52 0.72
N LEU A 66 0.15 -0.07 -0.09
CA LEU A 66 1.45 0.41 0.37
C LEU A 66 1.32 1.87 0.77
N ALA A 67 1.06 2.12 2.05
CA ALA A 67 0.53 3.36 2.60
C ALA A 67 1.62 4.30 3.13
N ARG A 68 1.63 5.56 2.68
CA ARG A 68 2.29 6.69 3.35
C ARG A 68 1.27 7.50 4.14
N ARG A 69 1.50 7.67 5.44
CA ARG A 69 0.69 8.59 6.27
C ARG A 69 0.93 10.03 5.89
N GLN A 70 -0.14 10.78 5.65
CA GLN A 70 -0.10 12.23 5.62
C GLN A 70 -0.91 12.81 6.78
N ARG A 71 -0.30 13.76 7.49
CA ARG A 71 -0.85 14.36 8.71
C ARG A 71 -2.07 15.24 8.38
N GLU A 72 -2.89 15.44 9.40
CA GLU A 72 -4.11 16.24 9.43
C GLU A 72 -4.12 17.43 8.47
N ASP A 73 -5.01 17.34 7.49
CA ASP A 73 -5.42 18.48 6.69
C ASP A 73 -6.71 19.03 7.30
N HIS A 74 -6.62 20.18 7.97
CA HIS A 74 -7.75 20.87 8.58
C HIS A 74 -8.88 21.18 7.59
N LYS A 75 -8.59 21.20 6.29
CA LYS A 75 -9.58 21.46 5.22
C LYS A 75 -10.19 20.20 4.63
N SER A 76 -9.71 19.02 5.03
CA SER A 76 -10.24 17.75 4.54
C SER A 76 -11.25 17.13 5.49
N THR A 77 -12.35 16.70 4.90
CA THR A 77 -13.46 15.99 5.55
C THR A 77 -13.60 14.60 4.93
N VAL A 78 -14.40 13.73 5.55
CA VAL A 78 -14.70 12.40 5.00
C VAL A 78 -15.29 12.51 3.58
N SER A 79 -16.02 13.59 3.29
CA SER A 79 -16.66 13.83 2.00
C SER A 79 -15.77 14.55 0.96
N TYR A 80 -14.66 15.16 1.38
CA TYR A 80 -13.80 15.93 0.51
C TYR A 80 -12.36 15.92 1.01
N TYR A 81 -11.45 15.37 0.20
CA TYR A 81 -10.02 15.40 0.48
C TYR A 81 -9.22 15.79 -0.76
N TYR A 82 -8.16 16.58 -0.55
CA TYR A 82 -7.18 16.84 -1.60
C TYR A 82 -6.35 15.58 -1.88
N ARG A 83 -6.15 15.28 -3.18
CA ARG A 83 -5.22 14.24 -3.63
C ARG A 83 -3.80 14.57 -3.17
N VAL A 84 -3.17 13.60 -2.53
CA VAL A 84 -1.75 13.68 -2.18
C VAL A 84 -0.95 13.36 -3.43
N ARG A 85 0.03 14.21 -3.75
CA ARG A 85 0.92 13.96 -4.89
C ARG A 85 1.95 12.90 -4.52
N GLU A 86 2.16 11.98 -5.45
CA GLU A 86 3.27 11.03 -5.45
C GLU A 86 4.59 11.81 -5.54
N THR A 87 5.49 11.56 -4.59
CA THR A 87 6.82 12.18 -4.53
C THR A 87 7.87 11.36 -5.28
N ASP A 88 9.07 11.92 -5.47
CA ASP A 88 10.17 11.18 -6.09
C ASP A 88 10.62 10.00 -5.23
N THR A 89 10.54 10.13 -3.90
CA THR A 89 10.81 9.02 -2.97
C THR A 89 9.81 7.89 -3.17
N ASP A 90 8.52 8.22 -3.28
CA ASP A 90 7.47 7.22 -3.52
C ASP A 90 7.71 6.52 -4.88
N ARG A 91 8.06 7.27 -5.92
CA ARG A 91 8.39 6.72 -7.26
C ARG A 91 9.59 5.80 -7.24
N ASN A 92 10.62 6.10 -6.45
CA ASN A 92 11.80 5.25 -6.34
C ASN A 92 11.45 3.90 -5.69
N VAL A 93 10.59 3.90 -4.67
CA VAL A 93 10.08 2.64 -4.11
C VAL A 93 9.24 1.89 -5.13
N LYS A 94 8.35 2.57 -5.86
CA LYS A 94 7.56 1.95 -6.94
C LYS A 94 8.48 1.24 -7.96
N LYS A 95 9.55 1.88 -8.40
CA LYS A 95 10.53 1.27 -9.33
C LYS A 95 11.13 -0.01 -8.77
N GLN A 96 11.57 -0.01 -7.51
CA GLN A 96 12.12 -1.21 -6.86
C GLN A 96 11.07 -2.33 -6.79
N VAL A 97 9.83 -2.01 -6.40
CA VAL A 97 8.73 -2.99 -6.38
C VAL A 97 8.48 -3.53 -7.78
N LEU A 98 8.42 -2.70 -8.81
CA LEU A 98 8.20 -3.14 -10.19
C LEU A 98 9.34 -4.02 -10.71
N GLU A 99 10.59 -3.68 -10.41
CA GLU A 99 11.76 -4.49 -10.81
C GLU A 99 11.74 -5.87 -10.14
N GLU A 100 11.44 -5.93 -8.83
CA GLU A 100 11.47 -7.16 -8.05
C GLU A 100 10.22 -8.05 -8.21
N SER A 101 9.07 -7.45 -8.44
CA SER A 101 7.81 -8.15 -8.70
C SER A 101 7.61 -8.46 -10.19
N GLY A 102 8.29 -7.73 -11.07
CA GLY A 102 8.02 -7.64 -12.51
C GLY A 102 6.55 -7.46 -12.87
N LEU A 103 5.82 -6.74 -12.03
CA LEU A 103 4.52 -6.17 -12.38
C LEU A 103 4.70 -5.03 -13.39
N ALA A 104 3.65 -4.72 -14.14
CA ALA A 104 3.62 -3.55 -15.01
C ALA A 104 3.43 -2.25 -14.20
N ASP A 105 3.85 -1.11 -14.72
CA ASP A 105 3.71 0.17 -14.00
C ASP A 105 2.24 0.51 -13.67
N GLU A 106 1.34 0.14 -14.58
CA GLU A 106 -0.11 0.33 -14.48
C GLU A 106 -0.74 -0.53 -13.37
N ALA A 107 -0.06 -1.60 -12.95
CA ALA A 107 -0.51 -2.47 -11.86
C ALA A 107 -0.34 -1.83 -10.47
N LEU A 108 0.40 -0.72 -10.36
CA LEU A 108 0.63 0.03 -9.11
C LEU A 108 0.13 1.48 -9.24
N PRO A 109 -1.19 1.71 -9.27
CA PRO A 109 -1.73 3.06 -9.34
C PRO A 109 -1.55 3.79 -8.00
N TRP A 110 -1.10 5.04 -8.06
CA TRP A 110 -1.05 5.91 -6.88
C TRP A 110 -2.44 6.44 -6.55
N VAL A 111 -2.90 6.19 -5.33
CA VAL A 111 -4.20 6.65 -4.83
C VAL A 111 -4.05 7.50 -3.58
N THR A 112 -5.10 8.24 -3.26
CA THR A 112 -5.28 8.87 -1.95
C THR A 112 -6.63 8.44 -1.43
N ILE A 113 -6.65 7.98 -0.18
CA ILE A 113 -7.86 7.57 0.53
C ILE A 113 -7.95 8.35 1.84
N ALA A 114 -9.18 8.54 2.33
CA ALA A 114 -9.39 8.91 3.72
C ALA A 114 -8.87 7.76 4.58
N ASP A 115 -8.15 8.08 5.66
CA ASP A 115 -7.62 7.07 6.57
C ASP A 115 -8.78 6.26 7.17
N PRO A 116 -8.87 4.94 6.89
CA PRO A 116 -9.96 4.11 7.40
C PRO A 116 -9.87 3.91 8.92
N PHE A 117 -8.70 4.12 9.53
CA PHE A 117 -8.49 4.00 10.97
C PHE A 117 -8.98 5.22 11.75
N PHE A 118 -9.59 6.20 11.09
CA PHE A 118 -10.16 7.40 11.72
C PHE A 118 -11.37 7.10 12.65
N GLN A 119 -11.87 5.85 12.69
CA GLN A 119 -13.08 5.50 13.45
C GLN A 119 -12.86 4.91 14.85
N GLN A 120 -11.64 4.69 15.33
CA GLN A 120 -11.43 4.25 16.71
C GLN A 120 -10.85 5.35 17.58
N HIS A 121 -11.80 6.03 18.24
CA HIS A 121 -11.76 6.83 19.47
C HIS A 121 -10.42 7.10 20.14
#